data_AF-A0A1X0B4L9-F1
#
_entry.id   AF-A0A1X0B4L9-F1
#
_cell.length_a   1.000
_cell.length_b   1.000
_cell.length_c   1.000
_cell.angle_alpha   90.00
_cell.angle_beta   90.00
_cell.angle_gamma   90.00
#
_symmetry.space_group_name_H-M   'P 1'
#
loop_
_entity.id
_entity.type
_entity.pdbx_description
1 polymer ?
#
loop_
_entity_poly.entity_id
_entity_poly.type
_entity_poly.pdbx_seq_one_letter_code
_entity_poly.pdbx_strand_id
1 'polypeptide(L)'
;MGDETIRAKTIGNPSGGMADDPWSAGHPAEGERVAIFAYDVTSVDGVSEDMRTYHVAPVDTAREGALTESSPQPQGVTVQWTGCGTGTVVRPTAALLGHEQLTDDPDRADAMVQCEVRPDDPRIIQA
;
A
#
# COMPACT_ATOMS: atom_id res chain seq x y z
N MET A 1 -20.50 -6.41 12.55
CA MET A 1 -19.24 -7.07 12.18
C MET A 1 -18.64 -6.13 11.14
N GLY A 2 -17.67 -5.31 11.55
CA GLY A 2 -17.36 -4.06 10.87
C GLY A 2 -16.84 -4.29 9.45
N ASP A 3 -17.32 -3.50 8.48
CA ASP A 3 -16.60 -3.24 7.24
C ASP A 3 -15.31 -2.49 7.61
N GLU A 4 -14.31 -3.21 8.12
CA GLU A 4 -13.00 -2.63 8.44
C GLU A 4 -12.25 -2.43 7.12
N THR A 5 -12.13 -1.18 6.71
CA THR A 5 -11.37 -0.77 5.53
C THR A 5 -9.97 -0.36 5.95
N ILE A 6 -9.00 -0.62 5.08
CA ILE A 6 -7.62 -0.17 5.24
C ILE A 6 -7.36 1.01 4.32
N ARG A 7 -6.50 1.93 4.77
CA ARG A 7 -5.90 2.94 3.90
C ARG A 7 -4.65 2.35 3.28
N ALA A 8 -4.61 2.31 1.96
CA ALA A 8 -3.49 1.77 1.23
C ALA A 8 -3.00 2.76 0.16
N LYS A 9 -1.68 2.83 0.00
CA LYS A 9 -1.04 3.62 -1.05
C LYS A 9 -1.16 2.90 -2.39
N THR A 10 -1.49 3.62 -3.46
CA THR A 10 -1.55 3.09 -4.82
C THR A 10 -0.19 3.08 -5.50
N ILE A 11 0.77 3.82 -4.95
CA ILE A 11 2.18 3.74 -5.34
C ILE A 11 2.92 2.80 -4.39
N GLY A 12 4.00 2.20 -4.88
CA GLY A 12 4.86 1.31 -4.11
C GLY A 12 4.46 -0.16 -4.26
N ASN A 13 5.36 -0.97 -4.80
CA ASN A 13 5.13 -2.41 -4.95
C ASN A 13 6.44 -3.20 -4.88
N PRO A 14 6.39 -4.51 -4.60
CA PRO A 14 7.60 -5.33 -4.45
C PRO A 14 8.44 -5.46 -5.73
N SER A 15 7.88 -5.21 -6.93
CA SER A 15 8.62 -5.32 -8.20
C SER A 15 9.37 -4.04 -8.56
N GLY A 16 8.83 -2.87 -8.21
CA GLY A 16 9.39 -1.56 -8.55
C GLY A 16 9.89 -0.72 -7.36
N GLY A 17 9.64 -1.14 -6.12
CA GLY A 17 9.96 -0.39 -4.90
C GLY A 17 8.91 0.66 -4.55
N MET A 18 9.16 1.47 -3.51
CA MET A 18 8.17 2.39 -2.88
C MET A 18 7.65 3.53 -3.77
N ALA A 19 8.40 3.93 -4.79
CA ALA A 19 8.04 5.04 -5.68
C ALA A 19 7.44 4.59 -7.01
N ASP A 20 7.33 3.27 -7.24
CA ASP A 20 6.82 2.74 -8.49
C ASP A 20 5.29 2.80 -8.53
N ASP A 21 4.75 3.25 -9.66
CA ASP A 21 3.31 3.25 -9.90
C ASP A 21 2.94 2.05 -10.78
N PRO A 22 2.34 0.99 -10.21
CA PRO A 22 1.97 -0.20 -10.97
C PRO A 22 0.67 -0.03 -11.77
N TRP A 23 -0.01 1.13 -11.68
CA TRP A 23 -1.33 1.33 -12.24
C TRP A 23 -1.29 1.96 -13.63
N SER A 24 -2.27 1.58 -14.45
CA SER A 24 -2.60 2.33 -15.66
C SER A 24 -3.44 3.55 -15.29
N ALA A 25 -3.39 4.60 -16.12
CA ALA A 25 -4.16 5.82 -15.88
C ALA A 25 -5.66 5.53 -15.65
N GLY A 26 -6.22 6.07 -14.58
CA GLY A 26 -7.62 5.84 -14.21
C GLY A 26 -7.85 4.74 -13.17
N HIS A 27 -6.80 4.08 -12.68
CA HIS A 27 -6.86 3.01 -11.69
C HIS A 27 -6.06 3.33 -10.43
N PRO A 28 -6.41 2.75 -9.25
CA PRO A 28 -7.55 1.86 -9.01
C PRO A 28 -8.89 2.60 -8.87
N ALA A 29 -9.94 2.07 -9.50
CA ALA A 29 -11.30 2.62 -9.46
C ALA A 29 -12.15 2.06 -8.31
N GLU A 30 -13.23 2.74 -7.95
CA GLU A 30 -14.20 2.23 -6.98
C GLU A 30 -14.79 0.89 -7.42
N GLY A 31 -14.87 -0.08 -6.50
CA GLY A 31 -15.35 -1.44 -6.76
C GLY A 31 -14.33 -2.35 -7.46
N GLU A 32 -13.15 -1.84 -7.81
CA GLU A 32 -12.11 -2.63 -8.44
C GLU A 32 -11.44 -3.58 -7.45
N ARG A 33 -11.12 -4.80 -7.89
CA ARG A 33 -10.33 -5.74 -7.10
C ARG A 33 -8.85 -5.41 -7.22
N VAL A 34 -8.16 -5.47 -6.09
CA VAL A 34 -6.74 -5.10 -5.98
C VAL A 34 -5.98 -6.13 -5.16
N ALA A 35 -4.69 -6.25 -5.43
CA ALA A 35 -3.77 -6.97 -4.57
C ALA A 35 -3.32 -6.05 -3.42
N ILE A 36 -3.21 -6.58 -2.20
CA ILE A 36 -2.79 -5.86 -1.00
C ILE A 36 -1.42 -6.35 -0.57
N PHE A 37 -0.51 -5.40 -0.33
CA PHE A 37 0.84 -5.62 0.16
C PHE A 37 1.07 -4.79 1.42
N ALA A 38 1.67 -5.38 2.43
CA ALA A 38 2.24 -4.66 3.56
C ALA A 38 3.71 -4.36 3.27
N TYR A 39 4.10 -3.12 3.55
CA TYR A 39 5.48 -2.68 3.63
C TYR A 39 5.82 -2.52 5.10
N ASP A 40 6.63 -3.45 5.60
CA ASP A 40 7.04 -3.51 6.98
C ASP A 40 8.43 -2.89 7.13
N VAL A 41 8.51 -1.79 7.87
CA VAL A 41 9.78 -1.36 8.46
C VAL A 41 9.95 -2.14 9.74
N THR A 42 10.98 -2.98 9.80
CA THR A 42 11.27 -3.90 10.91
C THR A 42 12.37 -3.40 11.83
N SER A 43 13.16 -2.40 11.38
CA SER A 43 14.15 -1.73 12.20
C SER A 43 14.54 -0.36 11.60
N VAL A 44 14.84 0.60 12.46
CA VAL A 44 15.44 1.91 12.14
C VAL A 44 16.68 2.08 13.02
N ASP A 45 17.84 2.35 12.40
CA ASP A 45 19.14 2.50 13.10
C ASP A 45 19.47 1.33 14.06
N GLY A 46 19.02 0.12 13.72
CA GLY A 46 19.21 -1.08 14.54
C GLY A 46 18.27 -1.21 15.74
N VAL A 47 17.35 -0.27 15.93
CA VAL A 47 16.22 -0.37 16.89
C VAL A 47 15.06 -1.02 16.16
N SER A 48 14.43 -2.03 16.76
CA SER A 48 13.19 -2.60 16.22
C SER A 48 12.05 -1.61 16.37
N GLU A 49 11.54 -1.13 15.24
CA GLU A 49 10.29 -0.39 15.15
C GLU A 49 9.36 -1.19 14.25
N ASP A 50 8.06 -1.20 14.59
CA ASP A 50 7.03 -1.85 13.79
C ASP A 50 6.21 -0.73 13.13
N MET A 51 6.61 -0.36 11.91
CA MET A 51 5.86 0.59 11.11
C MET A 51 5.42 -0.10 9.83
N ARG A 52 4.14 -0.46 9.79
CA ARG A 52 3.51 -1.08 8.64
C ARG A 52 2.70 -0.07 7.84
N THR A 53 2.95 -0.02 6.53
CA THR A 53 2.10 0.68 5.57
C THR A 53 1.52 -0.29 4.56
N TYR A 54 0.26 -0.09 4.18
CA TYR A 54 -0.38 -0.91 3.15
C TYR A 54 -0.25 -0.25 1.79
N HIS A 55 -0.06 -1.07 0.77
CA HIS A 55 0.07 -0.69 -0.63
C HIS A 55 -0.80 -1.60 -1.48
N VAL A 56 -1.26 -1.10 -2.62
CA VAL A 56 -2.06 -1.86 -3.56
C VAL A 56 -1.50 -1.81 -4.97
N ALA A 57 -1.64 -2.93 -5.67
CA ALA A 57 -1.32 -3.05 -7.09
C ALA A 57 -2.42 -3.86 -7.81
N PRO A 58 -2.35 -3.99 -9.15
CA PRO A 58 -3.32 -4.77 -9.91
C PRO A 58 -3.53 -6.18 -9.34
N VAL A 59 -4.77 -6.66 -9.32
CA VAL A 59 -5.14 -7.93 -8.66
C VAL A 59 -4.33 -9.14 -9.13
N ASP A 60 -3.84 -9.14 -10.37
CA ASP A 60 -3.03 -10.23 -10.93
C ASP A 60 -1.68 -10.41 -10.21
N THR A 61 -1.26 -9.42 -9.42
CA THR A 61 -0.05 -9.46 -8.60
C THR A 61 -0.27 -10.04 -7.20
N ALA A 62 -1.50 -10.43 -6.87
CA ALA A 62 -1.86 -10.93 -5.54
C ALA A 62 -1.05 -12.18 -5.17
N ARG A 63 -0.48 -12.13 -3.97
CA ARG A 63 0.33 -13.21 -3.41
C ARG A 63 0.27 -13.15 -1.89
N GLU A 64 0.38 -14.31 -1.25
CA GLU A 64 0.46 -14.42 0.21
C GLU A 64 1.91 -14.62 0.66
N GLY A 65 2.25 -14.05 1.82
CA GLY A 65 3.55 -14.25 2.48
C GLY A 65 4.65 -13.29 2.01
N ALA A 66 5.88 -13.53 2.45
CA ALA A 66 7.01 -12.65 2.13
C ALA A 66 7.25 -12.58 0.61
N LEU A 67 7.33 -11.36 0.09
CA LEU A 67 7.55 -11.06 -1.33
C LEU A 67 8.98 -10.67 -1.62
N THR A 68 9.62 -9.99 -0.68
CA THR A 68 11.05 -9.68 -0.73
C THR A 68 11.71 -10.15 0.55
N GLU A 69 12.99 -10.49 0.47
CA GLU A 69 13.81 -10.69 1.66
C GLU A 69 14.00 -9.36 2.38
N SER A 70 14.16 -9.41 3.71
CA SER A 70 14.45 -8.22 4.50
C SER A 70 15.79 -7.65 4.05
N SER A 71 15.83 -6.36 3.69
CA SER A 71 17.04 -5.73 3.18
C SER A 71 17.35 -4.44 3.95
N PRO A 72 18.59 -4.25 4.41
CA PRO A 72 19.02 -2.99 5.02
C PRO A 72 19.16 -1.91 3.93
N GLN A 73 18.45 -0.81 4.12
CA GLN A 73 18.56 0.39 3.31
C GLN A 73 19.73 1.26 3.82
N PRO A 74 20.34 2.10 2.96
CA PRO A 74 21.46 2.98 3.33
C PRO A 74 21.19 3.87 4.54
N GLN A 75 19.91 4.17 4.80
CA GLN A 75 19.44 4.99 5.91
C GLN A 75 19.33 4.19 7.24
N GLY A 76 19.88 2.98 7.32
CA GLY A 76 19.81 2.15 8.52
C GLY A 76 18.44 1.50 8.75
N VAL A 77 17.57 1.52 7.74
CA VAL A 77 16.20 1.00 7.83
C VAL A 77 16.14 -0.42 7.25
N THR A 78 15.57 -1.38 7.96
CA THR A 78 15.32 -2.73 7.41
C THR A 78 13.88 -2.85 6.97
N VAL A 79 13.70 -3.27 5.72
CA VAL A 79 12.40 -3.21 5.05
C VAL A 79 12.04 -4.55 4.43
N GLN A 80 10.76 -4.90 4.46
CA GLN A 80 10.24 -6.13 3.88
C GLN A 80 8.86 -5.90 3.26
N TRP A 81 8.64 -6.45 2.06
CA TRP A 81 7.32 -6.54 1.47
C TRP A 81 6.66 -7.87 1.82
N THR A 82 5.42 -7.80 2.30
CA THR A 82 4.59 -8.96 2.62
C THR A 82 3.32 -8.90 1.81
N GLY A 83 3.03 -9.95 1.06
CA GLY A 83 1.76 -10.13 0.38
C GLY A 83 0.66 -10.51 1.35
N CYS A 84 -0.39 -9.70 1.40
CA CYS A 84 -1.50 -9.86 2.33
C CYS A 84 -2.74 -10.50 1.70
N GLY A 85 -2.84 -10.51 0.36
CA GLY A 85 -3.97 -11.10 -0.36
C GLY A 85 -4.65 -10.09 -1.28
N THR A 86 -5.99 -10.16 -1.36
CA THR A 86 -6.80 -9.28 -2.22
C THR A 86 -7.81 -8.48 -1.41
N GLY A 87 -8.31 -7.41 -2.03
CA GLY A 87 -9.44 -6.65 -1.52
C GLY A 87 -10.17 -5.92 -2.64
N THR A 88 -11.21 -5.19 -2.25
CA THR A 88 -12.01 -4.36 -3.15
C THR A 88 -11.89 -2.90 -2.74
N VAL A 89 -11.59 -2.03 -3.70
CA VAL A 89 -11.52 -0.58 -3.46
C VAL A 89 -12.92 -0.06 -3.14
N VAL A 90 -13.06 0.58 -1.98
CA VAL A 90 -14.32 1.21 -1.55
C VAL A 90 -14.29 2.72 -1.74
N ARG A 91 -13.10 3.34 -1.76
CA ARG A 91 -12.91 4.71 -2.20
C ARG A 91 -11.61 4.83 -3.02
N PRO A 92 -11.67 5.32 -4.26
CA PRO A 92 -10.49 5.54 -5.07
C PRO A 92 -9.67 6.74 -4.55
N THR A 93 -8.48 6.92 -5.09
CA THR A 93 -7.60 8.02 -4.67
C THR A 93 -8.13 9.39 -5.08
N ALA A 94 -7.77 10.42 -4.32
CA ALA A 94 -8.11 11.80 -4.66
C ALA A 94 -7.44 12.26 -5.98
N ALA A 95 -6.25 11.73 -6.31
CA ALA A 95 -5.59 12.01 -7.58
C ALA A 95 -6.42 11.55 -8.80
N LEU A 96 -7.11 10.42 -8.70
CA LEU A 96 -7.98 9.90 -9.76
C LEU A 96 -9.24 10.72 -9.98
N LEU A 97 -9.75 11.35 -8.90
CA LEU A 97 -10.92 12.20 -8.97
C LEU A 97 -10.62 13.57 -9.60
N GLY A 98 -9.35 13.88 -9.92
CA GLY A 98 -8.94 15.17 -10.48
C GLY A 98 -9.23 16.34 -9.56
N HIS A 99 -9.44 16.07 -8.27
CA HIS A 99 -9.98 17.02 -7.30
C HIS A 99 -8.92 17.91 -6.64
N GLU A 100 -7.61 17.61 -6.78
CA GLU A 100 -6.57 18.36 -6.05
C GLU A 100 -5.34 18.67 -6.92
N GLN A 101 -4.95 19.96 -6.91
CA GLN A 101 -3.66 20.42 -7.42
C GLN A 101 -2.54 19.78 -6.60
N LEU A 102 -1.52 19.21 -7.28
CA LEU A 102 -0.24 18.82 -6.67
C LEU A 102 0.22 19.95 -5.74
N THR A 103 0.38 19.63 -4.47
CA THR A 103 0.67 20.56 -3.39
C THR A 103 2.01 20.17 -2.78
N ASP A 104 2.83 21.14 -2.39
CA ASP A 104 4.11 20.91 -1.70
C ASP A 104 3.93 20.46 -0.24
N ASP A 105 2.69 20.17 0.16
CA ASP A 105 2.35 19.71 1.50
C ASP A 105 2.42 18.16 1.54
N PRO A 106 3.34 17.57 2.33
CA PRO A 106 3.61 16.13 2.27
C PRO A 106 2.44 15.29 2.78
N ASP A 107 1.69 15.77 3.77
CA ASP A 107 0.49 15.08 4.27
C ASP A 107 -0.59 15.02 3.20
N ARG A 108 -0.76 16.12 2.46
CA ARG A 108 -1.72 16.19 1.37
C ARG A 108 -1.26 15.44 0.12
N ALA A 109 0.04 15.39 -0.16
CA ALA A 109 0.60 14.54 -1.22
C ALA A 109 0.39 13.04 -0.94
N ASP A 110 0.53 12.61 0.32
CA ASP A 110 0.27 11.22 0.70
C ASP A 110 -1.21 10.86 0.58
N ALA A 111 -2.12 11.79 0.88
CA ALA A 111 -3.56 11.61 0.66
C ALA A 111 -3.93 11.46 -0.83
N MET A 112 -3.18 12.09 -1.74
CA MET A 112 -3.44 12.01 -3.18
C MET A 112 -3.23 10.60 -3.75
N VAL A 113 -2.35 9.80 -3.15
CA VAL A 113 -2.02 8.44 -3.59
C VAL A 113 -2.59 7.36 -2.67
N GLN A 114 -3.48 7.73 -1.74
CA GLN A 114 -4.13 6.77 -0.85
C GLN A 114 -5.55 6.45 -1.31
N CYS A 115 -5.92 5.18 -1.24
CA CYS A 115 -7.27 4.68 -1.45
C CYS A 115 -7.75 3.94 -0.20
N GLU A 116 -9.07 3.80 -0.06
CA GLU A 116 -9.67 2.93 0.95
C GLU A 116 -10.05 1.61 0.29
N VAL A 117 -9.58 0.52 0.89
CA VAL A 117 -9.81 -0.84 0.39
C VAL A 117 -10.43 -1.67 1.50
N ARG A 118 -11.44 -2.45 1.14
CA ARG A 118 -11.98 -3.50 2.00
C ARG A 118 -11.25 -4.81 1.68
N PRO A 119 -10.40 -5.33 2.57
CA PRO A 119 -9.74 -6.61 2.35
C PRO A 119 -10.77 -7.75 2.27
N ASP A 120 -10.50 -8.75 1.44
CA ASP A 120 -11.35 -9.95 1.36
C ASP A 120 -11.18 -10.84 2.62
N ASP A 121 -9.99 -10.81 3.22
CA ASP A 121 -9.70 -11.47 4.51
C ASP A 121 -9.49 -10.42 5.62
N PRO A 122 -10.37 -10.37 6.64
CA PRO A 122 -10.25 -9.39 7.73
C PRO A 122 -9.01 -9.59 8.62
N ARG A 123 -8.35 -10.76 8.56
CA ARG A 123 -7.11 -11.01 9.32
C ARG A 123 -5.94 -10.16 8.85
N ILE A 124 -6.02 -9.60 7.64
CA ILE A 124 -5.01 -8.71 7.07
C ILE A 124 -4.82 -7.45 7.94
N ILE A 125 -5.87 -7.02 8.64
CA ILE A 125 -5.88 -5.80 9.46
C ILE A 125 -5.26 -6.04 10.85
N GLN A 126 -5.17 -7.30 11.29
CA GLN A 126 -4.78 -7.68 12.65
C GLN A 126 -3.36 -8.27 12.76
N ALA A 127 -2.70 -8.54 11.63
CA ALA A 127 -1.37 -9.12 11.58
C ALA A 127 -0.28 -8.09 11.90
#